data_AF-A0A936M5U5-F1
#
_entry.id   AF-A0A936M5U5-F1
#
_cell.length_a   1.000
_cell.length_b   1.000
_cell.length_c   1.000
_cell.angle_alpha   90.00
_cell.angle_beta   90.00
_cell.angle_gamma   90.00
#
_symmetry.space_group_name_H-M   'P 1'
#
loop_
_entity.id
_entity.type
_entity.pdbx_description
1 polymer ?
#
loop_
_entity_poly.entity_id
_entity_poly.type
_entity_poly.pdbx_seq_one_letter_code
_entity_poly.pdbx_strand_id
1 'polypeptide(L)'
;MNVLVAGLSPRDEAAFGFFLSRSMKGWSWASTPAGRGTVLPKADLLVADLVALGLAQWSQAAEAELLRVLQGNSAVLLVPSNDQTWATMNPVTVKQHALVWLRKPYGTEDMRMALEKAAAACQQAAAPPPAAARAKPAPRSPGAVPGAATLSEGPGPVTPTAPPVARSPQERPVLPTVSFRSPASLPQVVSHDASDEVPGLSAQDLQTRLAGLPDSGRHLFLRKLAAMLMQRQPFEARFTVHNSVIFHPVDGWVASNTPMMVIERVCQSDALAAAVTVREIEGSQAEERAHRLGMPLRELDTFLWELATASLDKKSGGAAGSRLH
;
A
#
# COMPACT_ATOMS: atom_id res chain seq x y z
N MET A 1 -18.19 2.18 7.24
CA MET A 1 -17.14 1.22 6.83
C MET A 1 -15.84 1.98 6.77
N ASN A 2 -14.83 1.56 7.53
CA ASN A 2 -13.53 2.22 7.62
C ASN A 2 -12.50 1.39 6.86
N VAL A 3 -11.93 1.99 5.80
CA VAL A 3 -10.93 1.36 4.94
C VAL A 3 -9.54 1.86 5.31
N LEU A 4 -8.61 0.96 5.59
CA LEU A 4 -7.21 1.31 5.76
C LEU A 4 -6.44 0.93 4.50
N VAL A 5 -5.69 1.90 3.99
CA VAL A 5 -4.90 1.77 2.77
C VAL A 5 -3.41 1.70 3.13
N ALA A 6 -2.73 0.65 2.69
CA ALA A 6 -1.31 0.44 2.95
C ALA A 6 -0.51 0.41 1.65
N GLY A 7 0.46 1.32 1.53
CA GLY A 7 1.49 1.23 0.49
C GLY A 7 1.13 1.78 -0.88
N LEU A 8 0.03 2.54 -0.98
CA LEU A 8 -0.24 3.31 -2.19
C LEU A 8 0.79 4.43 -2.37
N SER A 9 1.07 4.78 -3.62
CA SER A 9 1.85 5.99 -3.91
C SER A 9 1.04 7.24 -3.52
N PRO A 10 1.68 8.40 -3.25
CA PRO A 10 0.94 9.64 -2.95
C PRO A 10 -0.09 10.02 -4.02
N ARG A 11 0.20 9.70 -5.28
CA ARG A 11 -0.74 9.88 -6.40
C ARG A 11 -1.95 8.96 -6.26
N ASP A 12 -1.70 7.68 -6.01
CA ASP A 12 -2.77 6.67 -5.89
C ASP A 12 -3.62 6.90 -4.63
N GLU A 13 -3.02 7.38 -3.53
CA GLU A 13 -3.76 7.80 -2.33
C GLU A 13 -4.71 8.95 -2.64
N ALA A 14 -4.26 9.96 -3.39
CA ALA A 14 -5.12 11.07 -3.79
C ALA A 14 -6.27 10.62 -4.71
N ALA A 15 -5.96 9.76 -5.70
CA ALA A 15 -6.96 9.20 -6.61
C ALA A 15 -7.98 8.32 -5.86
N PHE A 16 -7.50 7.46 -4.95
CA PHE A 16 -8.33 6.61 -4.11
C PHE A 16 -9.24 7.43 -3.21
N GLY A 17 -8.72 8.50 -2.59
CA GLY A 17 -9.51 9.39 -1.75
C GLY A 17 -10.64 10.07 -2.52
N PHE A 18 -10.35 10.58 -3.72
CA PHE A 18 -11.36 11.14 -4.61
C PHE A 18 -12.43 10.11 -4.99
N PHE A 19 -11.99 8.93 -5.44
CA PHE A 19 -12.86 7.82 -5.79
C PHE A 19 -13.79 7.43 -4.64
N LEU A 20 -13.24 7.20 -3.43
CA LEU A 20 -14.03 6.75 -2.29
C LEU A 20 -15.09 7.80 -1.90
N SER A 21 -14.71 9.08 -1.88
CA SER A 21 -15.62 10.18 -1.55
C SER A 21 -16.81 10.30 -2.52
N ARG A 22 -16.58 9.98 -3.80
CA ARG A 22 -17.57 10.11 -4.87
C ARG A 22 -18.45 8.86 -5.01
N SER A 23 -17.86 7.69 -4.91
CA SER A 23 -18.50 6.42 -5.27
C SER A 23 -19.00 5.63 -4.07
N MET A 24 -18.42 5.81 -2.87
CA MET A 24 -18.68 5.00 -1.68
C MET A 24 -19.19 5.85 -0.51
N LYS A 25 -20.43 6.34 -0.62
CA LYS A 25 -21.04 7.20 0.42
C LYS A 25 -21.09 6.49 1.78
N GLY A 26 -20.68 7.19 2.84
CA GLY A 26 -20.66 6.66 4.22
C GLY A 26 -19.44 5.78 4.54
N TRP A 27 -18.49 5.67 3.62
CA TRP A 27 -17.20 5.04 3.86
C TRP A 27 -16.17 6.10 4.25
N SER A 28 -15.27 5.73 5.15
CA SER A 28 -14.13 6.55 5.54
C SER A 28 -12.84 5.80 5.20
N TRP A 29 -11.74 6.52 5.06
CA TRP A 29 -10.44 5.90 4.86
C TRP A 29 -9.29 6.66 5.52
N ALA A 30 -8.21 5.93 5.73
CA ALA A 30 -6.92 6.46 6.15
C ALA A 30 -5.79 5.73 5.42
N SER A 31 -4.67 6.41 5.16
CA SER A 31 -3.44 5.77 4.69
C SER A 31 -2.51 5.42 5.83
N THR A 32 -1.70 4.39 5.63
CA THR A 32 -0.60 4.02 6.50
C THR A 32 0.62 3.63 5.67
N PRO A 33 1.84 3.99 6.12
CA PRO A 33 3.07 3.54 5.46
C PRO A 33 3.13 2.01 5.38
N ALA A 34 3.50 1.49 4.22
CA ALA A 34 3.78 0.06 4.04
C ALA A 34 5.27 -0.24 4.16
N GLY A 35 5.55 -1.49 4.56
CA GLY A 35 6.89 -2.04 4.65
C GLY A 35 6.84 -3.45 5.22
N ARG A 36 7.89 -4.24 4.96
CA ARG A 36 8.02 -5.58 5.52
C ARG A 36 8.03 -5.49 7.06
N GLY A 37 7.25 -6.34 7.73
CA GLY A 37 7.15 -6.31 9.19
C GLY A 37 6.20 -5.26 9.77
N THR A 38 5.59 -4.40 8.95
CA THR A 38 4.64 -3.39 9.43
C THR A 38 3.44 -4.05 10.11
N VAL A 39 2.98 -3.43 11.20
CA VAL A 39 1.73 -3.79 11.88
C VAL A 39 0.68 -2.78 11.44
N LEU A 40 -0.35 -3.26 10.74
CA LEU A 40 -1.44 -2.42 10.27
C LEU A 40 -2.43 -2.12 11.42
N PRO A 41 -2.88 -0.86 11.56
CA PRO A 41 -3.98 -0.54 12.46
C PRO A 41 -5.24 -1.36 12.17
N LYS A 42 -6.08 -1.54 13.19
CA LYS A 42 -7.36 -2.22 13.02
C LYS A 42 -8.30 -1.39 12.15
N ALA A 43 -8.85 -2.01 11.12
CA ALA A 43 -9.84 -1.42 10.21
C ALA A 43 -10.92 -2.46 9.88
N ASP A 44 -12.02 -2.02 9.27
CA ASP A 44 -13.06 -2.96 8.83
C ASP A 44 -12.62 -3.68 7.54
N LEU A 45 -11.84 -3.00 6.70
CA LEU A 45 -11.35 -3.52 5.43
C LEU A 45 -9.97 -2.94 5.12
N LEU A 46 -9.09 -3.77 4.55
CA LEU A 46 -7.74 -3.39 4.14
C LEU A 46 -7.66 -3.27 2.62
N VAL A 47 -6.95 -2.26 2.13
CA VAL A 47 -6.43 -2.20 0.76
C VAL A 47 -4.92 -2.17 0.87
N ALA A 48 -4.23 -3.17 0.32
CA ALA A 48 -2.79 -3.28 0.48
C ALA A 48 -2.07 -3.54 -0.84
N ASP A 49 -1.05 -2.73 -1.13
CA ASP A 49 -0.11 -2.97 -2.22
C ASP A 49 0.94 -4.00 -1.80
N LEU A 50 0.95 -5.15 -2.48
CA LEU A 50 1.83 -6.25 -2.12
C LEU A 50 3.32 -5.91 -2.35
N VAL A 51 3.66 -5.11 -3.37
CA VAL A 51 5.05 -4.72 -3.60
C VAL A 51 5.52 -3.78 -2.49
N ALA A 52 4.69 -2.83 -2.10
CA ALA A 52 5.00 -1.90 -1.03
C ALA A 52 5.12 -2.59 0.35
N LEU A 53 4.43 -3.72 0.55
CA LEU A 53 4.60 -4.59 1.72
C LEU A 53 5.85 -5.47 1.67
N GLY A 54 6.59 -5.48 0.56
CA GLY A 54 7.73 -6.38 0.34
C GLY A 54 7.29 -7.83 0.07
N LEU A 55 6.16 -7.99 -0.59
CA LEU A 55 5.50 -9.24 -0.93
C LEU A 55 5.25 -9.33 -2.45
N ALA A 56 6.24 -8.93 -3.25
CA ALA A 56 6.12 -8.79 -4.71
C ALA A 56 5.72 -10.10 -5.42
N GLN A 57 6.17 -11.25 -4.91
CA GLN A 57 5.80 -12.57 -5.39
C GLN A 57 5.33 -13.47 -4.25
N TRP A 58 4.49 -14.45 -4.60
CA TRP A 58 4.07 -15.47 -3.68
C TRP A 58 5.20 -16.46 -3.38
N SER A 59 5.31 -16.76 -2.10
CA SER A 59 6.06 -17.87 -1.52
C SER A 59 5.38 -18.27 -0.22
N GLN A 60 5.70 -19.43 0.35
CA GLN A 60 5.15 -19.82 1.65
C GLN A 60 5.48 -18.81 2.76
N ALA A 61 6.68 -18.21 2.71
CA ALA A 61 7.08 -17.17 3.65
C ALA A 61 6.28 -15.87 3.44
N ALA A 62 6.07 -15.47 2.18
CA ALA A 62 5.28 -14.30 1.85
C ALA A 62 3.79 -14.47 2.21
N GLU A 63 3.23 -15.68 2.05
CA GLU A 63 1.87 -16.00 2.49
C GLU A 63 1.73 -15.90 4.01
N ALA A 64 2.67 -16.50 4.76
CA ALA A 64 2.67 -16.41 6.21
C ALA A 64 2.77 -14.96 6.70
N GLU A 65 3.63 -14.15 6.07
CA GLU A 65 3.78 -12.73 6.36
C GLU A 65 2.51 -11.93 6.00
N LEU A 66 1.90 -12.19 4.84
CA LEU A 66 0.63 -11.58 4.44
C LEU A 66 -0.45 -11.84 5.50
N LEU A 67 -0.66 -13.11 5.89
CA LEU A 67 -1.67 -13.47 6.88
C LEU A 67 -1.39 -12.85 8.25
N ARG A 68 -0.11 -12.76 8.64
CA ARG A 68 0.32 -12.07 9.86
C ARG A 68 -0.01 -10.57 9.82
N VAL A 69 0.24 -9.91 8.69
CA VAL A 69 -0.03 -8.48 8.48
C VAL A 69 -1.54 -8.20 8.46
N LEU A 70 -2.33 -9.06 7.81
CA LEU A 70 -3.78 -8.89 7.70
C LEU A 70 -4.52 -9.12 9.01
N GLN A 71 -3.97 -9.91 9.94
CA GLN A 71 -4.56 -10.22 11.25
C GLN A 71 -6.02 -10.70 11.18
N GLY A 72 -6.38 -11.40 10.10
CA GLY A 72 -7.74 -11.91 9.89
C GLY A 72 -8.73 -10.92 9.26
N ASN A 73 -8.32 -9.69 8.92
CA ASN A 73 -9.19 -8.72 8.27
C ASN A 73 -9.40 -9.06 6.78
N SER A 74 -10.62 -8.77 6.28
CA SER A 74 -10.91 -8.79 4.85
C SER A 74 -10.06 -7.77 4.11
N ALA A 75 -9.55 -8.14 2.93
CA ALA A 75 -8.62 -7.29 2.21
C ALA A 75 -8.81 -7.32 0.68
N VAL A 76 -8.61 -6.16 0.06
CA VAL A 76 -8.32 -6.03 -1.36
C VAL A 76 -6.81 -5.92 -1.50
N LEU A 77 -6.21 -6.86 -2.24
CA LEU A 77 -4.77 -6.98 -2.40
C LEU A 77 -4.40 -6.56 -3.82
N LEU A 78 -3.58 -5.51 -3.93
CA LEU A 78 -3.14 -4.96 -5.21
C LEU A 78 -1.91 -5.75 -5.67
N VAL A 79 -2.07 -6.42 -6.80
CA VAL A 79 -1.05 -7.30 -7.39
C VAL A 79 -0.50 -6.63 -8.65
N PRO A 80 0.83 -6.62 -8.87
CA PRO A 80 1.43 -6.15 -10.11
C PRO A 80 0.85 -6.82 -11.35
N SER A 81 0.90 -6.11 -12.48
CA SER A 81 0.39 -6.61 -13.77
C SER A 81 1.13 -7.89 -14.23
N ASN A 82 2.42 -7.96 -13.92
CA ASN A 82 3.32 -9.04 -14.33
C ASN A 82 3.32 -10.24 -13.38
N ASP A 83 2.72 -10.14 -12.20
CA ASP A 83 2.66 -11.25 -11.26
C ASP A 83 1.46 -12.16 -11.51
N GLN A 84 1.74 -13.47 -11.52
CA GLN A 84 0.74 -14.54 -11.54
C GLN A 84 0.93 -15.52 -10.38
N THR A 85 1.95 -15.30 -9.54
CA THR A 85 2.32 -16.26 -8.50
C THR A 85 1.32 -16.23 -7.35
N TRP A 86 0.70 -15.09 -7.05
CA TRP A 86 -0.36 -15.03 -6.02
C TRP A 86 -1.60 -15.88 -6.32
N ALA A 87 -1.81 -16.28 -7.59
CA ALA A 87 -2.89 -17.19 -7.96
C ALA A 87 -2.70 -18.63 -7.43
N THR A 88 -1.48 -19.03 -7.03
CA THR A 88 -1.24 -20.36 -6.44
C THR A 88 -1.58 -20.46 -4.96
N MET A 89 -1.92 -19.34 -4.30
CA MET A 89 -2.33 -19.34 -2.90
C MET A 89 -3.58 -20.21 -2.70
N ASN A 90 -3.65 -20.92 -1.57
CA ASN A 90 -4.73 -21.86 -1.31
C ASN A 90 -6.11 -21.17 -1.33
N PRO A 91 -7.06 -21.60 -2.19
CA PRO A 91 -8.38 -20.97 -2.32
C PRO A 91 -9.23 -21.05 -1.04
N VAL A 92 -8.96 -22.01 -0.16
CA VAL A 92 -9.62 -22.10 1.15
C VAL A 92 -9.18 -20.94 2.05
N THR A 93 -7.87 -20.67 2.12
CA THR A 93 -7.30 -19.55 2.88
C THR A 93 -7.83 -18.22 2.34
N VAL A 94 -7.86 -18.06 1.01
CA VAL A 94 -8.41 -16.87 0.34
C VAL A 94 -9.86 -16.62 0.75
N LYS A 95 -10.69 -17.66 0.77
CA LYS A 95 -12.10 -17.55 1.20
C LYS A 95 -12.23 -17.28 2.69
N GLN A 96 -11.44 -17.94 3.53
CA GLN A 96 -11.46 -17.78 4.98
C GLN A 96 -11.16 -16.34 5.40
N HIS A 97 -10.22 -15.69 4.73
CA HIS A 97 -9.82 -14.31 5.00
C HIS A 97 -10.50 -13.29 4.08
N ALA A 98 -11.48 -13.71 3.27
CA ALA A 98 -12.20 -12.83 2.34
C ALA A 98 -11.27 -11.96 1.47
N LEU A 99 -10.20 -12.57 0.94
CA LEU A 99 -9.20 -11.87 0.14
C LEU A 99 -9.70 -11.68 -1.29
N VAL A 100 -9.56 -10.45 -1.79
CA VAL A 100 -9.89 -10.10 -3.17
C VAL A 100 -8.63 -9.61 -3.88
N TRP A 101 -8.19 -10.35 -4.88
CA TRP A 101 -7.07 -9.96 -5.73
C TRP A 101 -7.53 -8.91 -6.75
N LEU A 102 -6.85 -7.77 -6.78
CA LEU A 102 -7.05 -6.73 -7.79
C LEU A 102 -5.72 -6.49 -8.52
N ARG A 103 -5.67 -6.89 -9.79
CA ARG A 103 -4.45 -6.73 -10.60
C ARG A 103 -4.35 -5.32 -11.14
N LYS A 104 -3.13 -4.79 -11.20
CA LYS A 104 -2.83 -3.53 -11.89
C LYS A 104 -2.63 -3.76 -13.40
N PRO A 105 -2.91 -2.75 -14.25
CA PRO A 105 -3.71 -1.57 -13.93
C PRO A 105 -5.18 -1.94 -13.67
N TYR A 106 -5.88 -1.17 -12.84
CA TYR A 106 -7.30 -1.35 -12.54
C TYR A 106 -8.06 -0.05 -12.74
N GLY A 107 -9.32 -0.15 -13.16
CA GLY A 107 -10.23 0.99 -13.24
C GLY A 107 -10.91 1.30 -11.90
N THR A 108 -11.61 2.44 -11.87
CA THR A 108 -12.44 2.82 -10.72
C THR A 108 -13.55 1.80 -10.44
N GLU A 109 -14.13 1.22 -11.48
CA GLU A 109 -15.20 0.23 -11.37
C GLU A 109 -14.69 -1.11 -10.80
N ASP A 110 -13.52 -1.57 -11.23
CA ASP A 110 -12.89 -2.78 -10.69
C ASP A 110 -12.57 -2.63 -9.21
N MET A 111 -12.03 -1.48 -8.82
CA MET A 111 -11.79 -1.14 -7.41
C MET A 111 -13.09 -1.13 -6.60
N ARG A 112 -14.16 -0.53 -7.14
CA ARG A 112 -15.49 -0.51 -6.50
C ARG A 112 -16.01 -1.92 -6.25
N MET A 113 -16.00 -2.75 -7.29
CA MET A 113 -16.44 -4.15 -7.20
C MET A 113 -15.60 -4.94 -6.19
N ALA A 114 -14.28 -4.73 -6.17
CA ALA A 114 -13.39 -5.40 -5.24
C ALA A 114 -13.68 -5.03 -3.78
N LEU A 115 -13.87 -3.74 -3.50
CA LEU A 115 -14.22 -3.24 -2.17
C LEU A 115 -15.59 -3.75 -1.70
N GLU A 116 -16.61 -3.71 -2.57
CA GLU A 116 -17.95 -4.20 -2.24
C GLU A 116 -17.94 -5.70 -1.95
N LYS A 117 -17.19 -6.49 -2.74
CA LYS A 117 -17.03 -7.92 -2.53
C LYS A 117 -16.37 -8.23 -1.18
N ALA A 118 -15.28 -7.53 -0.85
CA ALA A 118 -14.59 -7.71 0.42
C ALA A 118 -15.46 -7.24 1.61
N ALA A 119 -16.22 -6.15 1.46
CA ALA A 119 -17.14 -5.66 2.47
C ALA A 119 -18.33 -6.60 2.72
N ALA A 120 -18.91 -7.18 1.66
CA ALA A 120 -19.99 -8.16 1.79
C ALA A 120 -19.53 -9.39 2.58
N ALA A 121 -18.30 -9.86 2.32
CA ALA A 121 -17.71 -10.97 3.06
C ALA A 121 -17.41 -10.60 4.53
N CYS A 122 -16.95 -9.37 4.80
CA CYS A 122 -16.80 -8.87 6.18
C CYS A 122 -18.13 -8.87 6.95
N GLN A 123 -19.22 -8.45 6.31
CA GLN A 123 -20.56 -8.45 6.92
C GLN A 123 -21.08 -9.86 7.18
N GLN A 124 -20.81 -10.81 6.29
CA GLN A 124 -21.17 -12.22 6.47
C GLN A 124 -20.40 -12.87 7.62
N ALA A 125 -19.12 -12.55 7.79
CA ALA A 125 -18.31 -13.04 8.90
C ALA A 125 -18.72 -12.42 10.25
N ALA A 126 -19.21 -11.17 10.25
CA ALA A 126 -19.69 -10.48 11.43
C ALA A 126 -21.14 -10.82 11.81
N ALA A 127 -21.90 -11.47 10.92
CA ALA A 127 -23.26 -11.90 11.22
C ALA A 127 -23.23 -12.97 12.33
N PRO A 128 -23.96 -12.79 13.44
CA PRO A 128 -24.05 -13.83 14.45
C PRO A 128 -24.63 -15.10 13.80
N PRO A 129 -24.13 -16.30 14.14
CA PRO A 129 -24.71 -17.54 13.62
C PRO A 129 -26.21 -17.52 13.91
N PRO A 130 -27.07 -17.90 12.93
CA PRO A 130 -28.50 -17.93 13.16
C PRO A 130 -28.73 -18.77 14.41
N ALA A 131 -29.35 -18.16 15.42
CA ALA A 131 -29.65 -18.81 16.67
C ALA A 131 -30.40 -20.11 16.32
N ALA A 132 -29.71 -21.24 16.45
CA ALA A 132 -30.34 -22.55 16.39
C ALA A 132 -31.53 -22.45 17.34
N ALA A 133 -32.72 -22.65 16.77
CA ALA A 133 -34.00 -22.45 17.44
C ALA A 133 -33.89 -22.95 18.88
N ARG A 134 -33.96 -22.02 19.85
CA ARG A 134 -34.11 -22.36 21.26
C ARG A 134 -35.28 -23.33 21.32
N ALA A 135 -34.98 -24.60 21.54
CA ALA A 135 -35.98 -25.60 21.83
C ALA A 135 -36.79 -25.05 23.01
N LYS A 136 -38.08 -24.79 22.76
CA LYS A 136 -39.04 -24.41 23.80
C LYS A 136 -38.93 -25.43 24.93
N PRO A 137 -38.65 -25.02 26.18
CA PRO A 137 -38.93 -25.89 27.31
C PRO A 137 -40.44 -26.15 27.33
N ALA A 138 -40.82 -27.42 27.32
CA ALA A 138 -42.22 -27.84 27.43
C ALA A 138 -42.85 -27.31 28.75
N PRO A 139 -44.16 -27.01 28.75
CA PRO A 139 -44.84 -26.54 29.95
C PRO A 139 -45.02 -27.69 30.95
N ARG A 140 -44.52 -27.52 32.18
CA ARG A 140 -44.95 -28.33 33.33
C ARG A 140 -45.90 -27.49 34.18
N SER A 141 -47.15 -27.93 34.18
CA SER A 141 -48.26 -27.48 35.02
C SER A 141 -48.06 -27.81 36.51
N PRO A 142 -48.86 -27.20 37.41
CA PRO A 142 -48.44 -26.81 38.76
C PRO A 142 -48.90 -27.77 39.87
N GLY A 143 -48.20 -27.76 41.01
CA GLY A 143 -48.69 -28.39 42.23
C GLY A 143 -47.76 -28.28 43.45
N ALA A 144 -48.31 -27.72 44.53
CA ALA A 144 -47.95 -27.87 45.95
C ALA A 144 -46.79 -27.04 46.57
N VAL A 145 -47.19 -25.97 47.27
CA VAL A 145 -46.57 -25.34 48.46
C VAL A 145 -47.01 -26.09 49.74
N PRO A 146 -46.61 -25.74 50.99
CA PRO A 146 -45.41 -25.04 51.51
C PRO A 146 -44.81 -25.74 52.78
N GLY A 147 -43.68 -25.26 53.32
CA GLY A 147 -43.35 -25.57 54.73
C GLY A 147 -42.01 -25.09 55.29
N ALA A 148 -42.11 -24.38 56.42
CA ALA A 148 -41.12 -24.12 57.48
C ALA A 148 -40.02 -23.05 57.26
N ALA A 149 -40.19 -22.00 58.07
CA ALA A 149 -39.32 -20.87 58.33
C ALA A 149 -38.09 -21.22 59.19
N THR A 150 -37.03 -20.43 59.09
CA THR A 150 -36.32 -19.94 60.29
C THR A 150 -35.68 -18.58 60.01
N LEU A 151 -36.00 -17.63 60.89
CA LEU A 151 -35.43 -16.28 61.00
C LEU A 151 -34.06 -16.35 61.71
N SER A 152 -33.14 -15.47 61.34
CA SER A 152 -32.24 -14.81 62.31
C SER A 152 -31.57 -13.58 61.70
N GLU A 153 -31.44 -12.57 62.55
CA GLU A 153 -31.23 -11.14 62.32
C GLU A 153 -29.85 -10.74 61.75
N GLY A 154 -29.82 -9.53 61.15
CA GLY A 154 -28.60 -8.76 60.85
C GLY A 154 -27.97 -8.13 62.11
N PRO A 155 -27.12 -7.06 62.05
CA PRO A 155 -27.05 -6.05 60.99
C PRO A 155 -25.64 -5.51 60.61
N GLY A 156 -25.58 -4.81 59.47
CA GLY A 156 -24.85 -3.54 59.37
C GLY A 156 -23.40 -3.51 58.84
N PRO A 157 -22.93 -2.37 58.29
CA PRO A 157 -22.22 -2.31 57.01
C PRO A 157 -20.80 -1.71 57.09
N VAL A 158 -19.95 -1.95 56.08
CA VAL A 158 -18.94 -0.97 55.57
C VAL A 158 -18.24 -1.49 54.30
N THR A 159 -18.27 -0.68 53.24
CA THR A 159 -17.30 -0.65 52.13
C THR A 159 -16.28 0.47 52.41
N PRO A 160 -15.30 0.78 51.53
CA PRO A 160 -14.22 -0.04 50.96
C PRO A 160 -12.84 0.66 51.16
N THR A 161 -11.70 -0.05 51.11
CA THR A 161 -10.40 0.65 50.93
C THR A 161 -9.35 -0.22 50.24
N ALA A 162 -8.98 0.18 49.02
CA ALA A 162 -7.82 -0.31 48.29
C ALA A 162 -6.59 0.59 48.58
N PRO A 163 -5.37 0.05 48.67
CA PRO A 163 -4.17 0.86 48.81
C PRO A 163 -3.65 1.39 47.45
N PRO A 164 -3.01 2.58 47.41
CA PRO A 164 -2.60 3.27 46.20
C PRO A 164 -1.21 2.81 45.72
N VAL A 165 -1.05 2.59 44.42
CA VAL A 165 0.28 2.50 43.79
C VAL A 165 0.55 3.80 43.04
N ALA A 166 1.63 4.45 43.46
CA ALA A 166 2.12 5.73 42.98
C ALA A 166 2.41 5.72 41.46
N ARG A 167 1.89 6.73 40.77
CA ARG A 167 2.26 7.07 39.39
C ARG A 167 3.34 8.15 39.45
N SER A 168 4.51 7.85 38.89
CA SER A 168 5.49 8.87 38.50
C SER A 168 5.23 9.31 37.06
N PRO A 169 5.32 10.61 36.74
CA PRO A 169 4.91 11.15 35.44
C PRO A 169 6.00 10.95 34.37
N GLN A 170 5.62 10.35 33.24
CA GLN A 170 6.38 10.43 31.99
C GLN A 170 6.07 11.75 31.30
N GLU A 171 7.07 12.63 31.20
CA GLU A 171 7.06 13.77 30.30
C GLU A 171 7.10 13.27 28.85
N ARG A 172 6.00 13.48 28.12
CA ARG A 172 5.94 13.29 26.66
C ARG A 172 6.23 14.63 25.99
N PRO A 173 7.21 14.72 25.06
CA PRO A 173 7.33 15.86 24.18
C PRO A 173 6.10 15.95 23.27
N VAL A 174 5.32 17.02 23.42
CA VAL A 174 4.22 17.37 22.51
C VAL A 174 4.84 17.95 21.25
N LEU A 175 4.87 17.17 20.17
CA LEU A 175 5.15 17.71 18.83
C LEU A 175 3.89 18.43 18.33
N PRO A 176 4.03 19.63 17.72
CA PRO A 176 2.89 20.43 17.29
C PRO A 176 2.14 19.76 16.13
N THR A 177 0.87 19.45 16.35
CA THR A 177 -0.10 19.15 15.29
C THR A 177 -0.26 20.38 14.41
N VAL A 178 0.33 20.37 13.22
CA VAL A 178 0.08 21.39 12.20
C VAL A 178 -1.24 21.04 11.50
N SER A 179 -2.31 21.73 11.88
CA SER A 179 -3.57 21.74 11.13
C SER A 179 -3.37 22.54 9.84
N PHE A 180 -3.44 21.89 8.69
CA PHE A 180 -3.55 22.61 7.42
C PHE A 180 -5.02 22.96 7.17
N ARG A 181 -5.30 24.26 7.25
CA ARG A 181 -6.56 24.88 6.86
C ARG A 181 -6.55 25.03 5.33
N SER A 182 -7.44 24.33 4.64
CA SER A 182 -7.62 24.45 3.19
C SER A 182 -7.97 25.89 2.79
N PRO A 183 -7.24 26.51 1.85
CA PRO A 183 -7.75 27.64 1.11
C PRO A 183 -8.57 27.11 -0.07
N ALA A 184 -9.85 27.44 -0.09
CA ALA A 184 -10.66 27.40 -1.28
C ALA A 184 -10.09 28.37 -2.33
N SER A 185 -9.80 27.88 -3.53
CA SER A 185 -9.84 28.63 -4.80
C SER A 185 -9.74 27.65 -5.96
N LEU A 186 -10.84 27.48 -6.69
CA LEU A 186 -10.90 26.79 -7.98
C LEU A 186 -10.08 27.58 -9.02
N PRO A 187 -9.50 26.87 -9.99
CA PRO A 187 -9.84 27.22 -11.37
C PRO A 187 -10.20 25.99 -12.22
N GLN A 188 -11.31 26.18 -12.92
CA GLN A 188 -11.73 25.70 -14.23
C GLN A 188 -11.49 24.24 -14.67
N VAL A 189 -12.65 23.62 -14.90
CA VAL A 189 -12.94 22.41 -15.67
C VAL A 189 -12.13 22.33 -16.96
N VAL A 190 -11.28 21.30 -17.04
CA VAL A 190 -10.97 20.63 -18.32
C VAL A 190 -11.56 19.23 -18.20
N SER A 191 -12.64 18.98 -18.92
CA SER A 191 -13.20 17.65 -19.09
C SER A 191 -12.17 16.77 -19.79
N HIS A 192 -11.48 15.90 -19.05
CA HIS A 192 -10.79 14.75 -19.64
C HIS A 192 -11.80 13.61 -19.74
N ASP A 193 -12.22 13.36 -20.96
CA ASP A 193 -13.03 12.20 -21.33
C ASP A 193 -12.13 10.94 -21.32
N ALA A 194 -12.67 9.87 -20.74
CA ALA A 194 -12.28 8.46 -20.88
C ALA A 194 -10.79 8.08 -21.05
N SER A 195 -10.11 7.82 -19.92
CA SER A 195 -9.23 6.65 -19.64
C SER A 195 -8.35 6.99 -18.44
N ASP A 196 -8.91 6.86 -17.23
CA ASP A 196 -8.17 7.05 -15.97
C ASP A 196 -7.44 5.74 -15.61
N GLU A 197 -6.71 5.18 -16.58
CA GLU A 197 -5.81 4.05 -16.38
C GLU A 197 -4.53 4.56 -15.72
N VAL A 198 -4.06 3.87 -14.67
CA VAL A 198 -2.76 4.14 -14.07
C VAL A 198 -1.68 3.79 -15.11
N PRO A 199 -0.98 4.77 -15.72
CA PRO A 199 -0.04 4.45 -16.79
C PRO A 199 1.26 3.96 -16.13
N GLY A 200 1.47 2.64 -16.13
CA GLY A 200 2.80 2.07 -15.94
C GLY A 200 3.62 2.24 -17.21
N LEU A 201 4.95 2.36 -17.09
CA LEU A 201 5.85 2.33 -18.25
C LEU A 201 6.74 1.09 -18.17
N SER A 202 6.55 0.16 -19.09
CA SER A 202 7.40 -1.03 -19.13
C SER A 202 8.83 -0.68 -19.54
N ALA A 203 9.78 -1.57 -19.21
CA ALA A 203 11.16 -1.40 -19.63
C ALA A 203 11.33 -1.38 -21.17
N GLN A 204 10.45 -2.06 -21.91
CA GLN A 204 10.44 -2.06 -23.38
C GLN A 204 9.92 -0.73 -23.94
N ASP A 205 8.88 -0.16 -23.32
CA ASP A 205 8.34 1.15 -23.70
C ASP A 205 9.36 2.25 -23.44
N LEU A 206 10.09 2.19 -22.31
CA LEU A 206 11.18 3.11 -22.03
C LEU A 206 12.27 3.03 -23.12
N GLN A 207 12.67 1.81 -23.52
CA GLN A 207 13.65 1.63 -24.59
C GLN A 207 13.15 2.21 -25.92
N THR A 208 11.90 1.95 -26.27
CA THR A 208 11.27 2.45 -27.50
C THR A 208 11.22 3.98 -27.52
N ARG A 209 10.82 4.60 -26.39
CA ARG A 209 10.83 6.07 -26.24
C ARG A 209 12.24 6.64 -26.40
N LEU A 210 13.26 6.02 -25.79
CA LEU A 210 14.64 6.46 -25.91
C LEU A 210 15.21 6.28 -27.33
N ALA A 211 14.77 5.25 -28.06
CA ALA A 211 15.18 5.02 -29.44
C ALA A 211 14.61 6.07 -30.42
N GLY A 212 13.42 6.61 -30.13
CA GLY A 212 12.78 7.67 -30.92
C GLY A 212 13.37 9.07 -30.71
N LEU A 213 14.31 9.27 -29.78
CA LEU A 213 14.91 10.57 -29.51
C LEU A 213 16.06 10.90 -30.48
N PRO A 214 16.14 12.14 -31.00
CA PRO A 214 17.10 12.52 -32.05
C PRO A 214 18.56 12.61 -31.58
N ASP A 215 18.82 12.67 -30.27
CA ASP A 215 20.18 12.76 -29.71
C ASP A 215 20.66 11.40 -29.17
N SER A 216 21.59 10.77 -29.88
CA SER A 216 22.23 9.51 -29.47
C SER A 216 23.13 9.67 -28.23
N GLY A 217 23.57 10.89 -27.92
CA GLY A 217 24.52 11.19 -26.83
C GLY A 217 23.89 11.68 -25.52
N ARG A 218 22.60 12.01 -25.49
CA ARG A 218 21.92 12.47 -24.27
C ARG A 218 21.24 11.34 -23.52
N HIS A 219 21.04 11.56 -22.22
CA HIS A 219 20.37 10.62 -21.32
C HIS A 219 21.15 9.32 -21.12
N LEU A 220 22.48 9.44 -20.95
CA LEU A 220 23.39 8.31 -20.76
C LEU A 220 22.87 7.33 -19.69
N PHE A 221 22.42 7.85 -18.55
CA PHE A 221 21.90 7.02 -17.47
C PHE A 221 20.61 6.26 -17.87
N LEU A 222 19.65 6.91 -18.53
CA LEU A 222 18.41 6.25 -18.96
C LEU A 222 18.68 5.16 -20.00
N ARG A 223 19.63 5.38 -20.92
CA ARG A 223 20.06 4.36 -21.89
C ARG A 223 20.71 3.17 -21.20
N LYS A 224 21.62 3.42 -20.25
CA LYS A 224 22.26 2.37 -19.44
C LYS A 224 21.21 1.59 -18.62
N LEU A 225 20.28 2.31 -17.99
CA LEU A 225 19.18 1.72 -17.23
C LEU A 225 18.33 0.81 -18.11
N ALA A 226 17.86 1.29 -19.27
CA ALA A 226 17.07 0.49 -20.21
C ALA A 226 17.82 -0.78 -20.65
N ALA A 227 19.12 -0.66 -20.96
CA ALA A 227 19.94 -1.82 -21.31
C ALA A 227 20.05 -2.85 -20.17
N MET A 228 20.25 -2.40 -18.93
CA MET A 228 20.33 -3.29 -17.76
C MET A 228 19.00 -3.95 -17.44
N LEU A 229 17.88 -3.22 -17.57
CA LEU A 229 16.53 -3.79 -17.39
C LEU A 229 16.27 -4.94 -18.37
N MET A 230 16.77 -4.85 -19.61
CA MET A 230 16.64 -5.92 -20.61
C MET A 230 17.43 -7.18 -20.28
N GLN A 231 18.46 -7.10 -19.43
CA GLN A 231 19.22 -8.28 -19.00
C GLN A 231 18.41 -9.17 -18.04
N ARG A 232 17.30 -8.65 -17.48
CA ARG A 232 16.42 -9.35 -16.54
C ARG A 232 17.13 -9.90 -15.30
N GLN A 233 18.30 -9.33 -14.96
CA GLN A 233 19.01 -9.63 -13.73
C GLN A 233 18.85 -8.47 -12.75
N PRO A 234 18.82 -8.72 -11.43
CA PRO A 234 18.82 -7.66 -10.44
C PRO A 234 20.14 -6.88 -10.47
N PHE A 235 20.06 -5.57 -10.27
CA PHE A 235 21.25 -4.71 -10.25
C PHE A 235 21.06 -3.50 -9.35
N GLU A 236 22.17 -2.91 -8.94
CA GLU A 236 22.23 -1.72 -8.11
C GLU A 236 22.96 -0.59 -8.84
N ALA A 237 22.29 0.56 -8.94
CA ALA A 237 22.89 1.82 -9.38
C ALA A 237 23.25 2.65 -8.16
N ARG A 238 24.55 2.88 -7.93
CA ARG A 238 25.04 3.67 -6.79
C ARG A 238 25.47 5.06 -7.24
N PHE A 239 24.84 6.06 -6.62
CA PHE A 239 25.13 7.48 -6.83
C PHE A 239 26.21 7.97 -5.86
N THR A 240 26.21 7.45 -4.64
CA THR A 240 27.23 7.69 -3.62
C THR A 240 27.49 6.42 -2.81
N VAL A 241 28.34 6.51 -1.78
CA VAL A 241 28.55 5.40 -0.83
C VAL A 241 27.25 4.98 -0.14
N HIS A 242 26.37 5.94 0.17
CA HIS A 242 25.14 5.70 0.93
C HIS A 242 23.88 5.68 0.06
N ASN A 243 23.89 6.38 -1.08
CA ASN A 243 22.71 6.53 -1.93
C ASN A 243 22.78 5.61 -3.15
N SER A 244 21.81 4.71 -3.24
CA SER A 244 21.65 3.83 -4.39
C SER A 244 20.18 3.53 -4.70
N VAL A 245 19.97 2.96 -5.88
CA VAL A 245 18.70 2.40 -6.32
C VAL A 245 18.95 0.95 -6.73
N ILE A 246 18.12 0.04 -6.22
CA ILE A 246 18.16 -1.39 -6.54
C ILE A 246 16.95 -1.71 -7.43
N PHE A 247 17.21 -2.38 -8.54
CA PHE A 247 16.20 -2.80 -9.50
C PHE A 247 16.13 -4.32 -9.53
N HIS A 248 14.91 -4.87 -9.54
CA HIS A 248 14.66 -6.28 -9.73
C HIS A 248 13.68 -6.49 -10.90
N PRO A 249 14.18 -6.58 -12.14
CA PRO A 249 13.32 -6.52 -13.33
C PRO A 249 12.34 -7.70 -13.47
N VAL A 250 12.71 -8.88 -12.98
CA VAL A 250 11.85 -10.09 -13.06
C VAL A 250 10.66 -9.95 -12.11
N ASP A 251 10.95 -9.69 -10.84
CA ASP A 251 9.93 -9.46 -9.81
C ASP A 251 9.22 -8.09 -9.90
N GLY A 252 9.61 -7.23 -10.84
CA GLY A 252 8.90 -5.99 -11.15
C GLY A 252 8.94 -4.92 -10.05
N TRP A 253 9.99 -4.89 -9.23
CA TRP A 253 10.13 -3.88 -8.17
C TRP A 253 11.45 -3.10 -8.24
N VAL A 254 11.43 -1.94 -7.59
CA VAL A 254 12.57 -1.06 -7.39
C VAL A 254 12.57 -0.55 -5.95
N ALA A 255 13.76 -0.39 -5.38
CA ALA A 255 13.93 0.17 -4.04
C ALA A 255 14.98 1.28 -4.08
N SER A 256 14.71 2.42 -3.43
CA SER A 256 15.59 3.58 -3.45
C SER A 256 15.63 4.28 -2.11
N ASN A 257 16.84 4.59 -1.63
CA ASN A 257 17.05 5.60 -0.58
C ASN A 257 17.53 6.95 -1.15
N THR A 258 17.58 7.06 -2.48
CA THR A 258 17.99 8.26 -3.19
C THR A 258 16.76 9.12 -3.50
N PRO A 259 16.73 10.41 -3.13
CA PRO A 259 15.62 11.31 -3.45
C PRO A 259 15.39 11.41 -4.97
N MET A 260 14.12 11.39 -5.41
CA MET A 260 13.76 11.39 -6.84
C MET A 260 14.43 12.53 -7.63
N MET A 261 14.46 13.75 -7.06
CA MET A 261 15.12 14.90 -7.69
C MET A 261 16.60 14.67 -8.02
N VAL A 262 17.31 13.85 -7.24
CA VAL A 262 18.71 13.50 -7.51
C VAL A 262 18.79 12.55 -8.71
N ILE A 263 17.90 11.55 -8.76
CA ILE A 263 17.81 10.59 -9.86
C ILE A 263 17.45 11.32 -11.16
N GLU A 264 16.47 12.24 -11.12
CA GLU A 264 16.10 13.12 -12.24
C GLU A 264 17.31 13.91 -12.76
N ARG A 265 18.07 14.55 -11.86
CA ARG A 265 19.25 15.34 -12.24
C ARG A 265 20.32 14.49 -12.91
N VAL A 266 20.50 13.24 -12.46
CA VAL A 266 21.42 12.28 -13.09
C VAL A 266 20.93 11.86 -14.47
N CYS A 267 19.62 11.66 -14.64
CA CYS A 267 19.02 11.36 -15.95
C CYS A 267 19.18 12.51 -16.97
N GLN A 268 19.36 13.74 -16.48
CA GLN A 268 19.51 14.95 -17.28
C GLN A 268 20.97 15.35 -17.54
N SER A 269 21.95 14.74 -16.84
CA SER A 269 23.36 15.13 -16.91
C SER A 269 24.26 13.92 -17.19
N ASP A 270 24.87 13.89 -18.36
CA ASP A 270 25.76 12.79 -18.76
C ASP A 270 27.03 12.71 -17.90
N ALA A 271 27.50 13.86 -17.38
CA ALA A 271 28.63 13.90 -16.44
C ALA A 271 28.30 13.23 -15.09
N LEU A 272 27.10 13.48 -14.54
CA LEU A 272 26.66 12.80 -13.32
C LEU A 272 26.34 11.33 -13.59
N ALA A 273 25.75 11.02 -14.74
CA ALA A 273 25.47 9.66 -15.16
C ALA A 273 26.75 8.81 -15.28
N ALA A 274 27.84 9.39 -15.78
CA ALA A 274 29.13 8.70 -15.89
C ALA A 274 29.72 8.34 -14.53
N ALA A 275 29.41 9.10 -13.47
CA ALA A 275 29.84 8.81 -12.11
C ALA A 275 29.02 7.70 -11.42
N VAL A 276 27.88 7.31 -11.99
CA VAL A 276 27.03 6.24 -11.43
C VAL A 276 27.62 4.87 -11.72
N THR A 277 28.03 4.20 -10.64
CA THR A 277 28.44 2.80 -10.71
C THR A 277 27.21 1.90 -10.76
N VAL A 278 27.18 0.96 -11.69
CA VAL A 278 26.12 -0.03 -11.81
C VAL A 278 26.75 -1.39 -11.63
N ARG A 279 26.19 -2.20 -10.75
CA ARG A 279 26.65 -3.57 -10.49
C ARG A 279 25.48 -4.54 -10.51
N GLU A 280 25.69 -5.70 -11.11
CA GLU A 280 24.78 -6.82 -10.97
C GLU A 280 24.80 -7.33 -9.53
N ILE A 281 23.65 -7.81 -9.07
CA ILE A 281 23.48 -8.39 -7.74
C ILE A 281 22.64 -9.65 -7.89
N GLU A 282 22.92 -10.64 -7.04
CA GLU A 282 22.11 -11.86 -7.02
C GLU A 282 20.69 -11.56 -6.50
N GLY A 283 19.66 -12.23 -7.05
CA GLY A 283 18.26 -11.94 -6.69
C GLY A 283 17.93 -12.18 -5.22
N SER A 284 18.46 -13.26 -4.64
CA SER A 284 18.36 -13.54 -3.20
C SER A 284 18.90 -12.40 -2.33
N GLN A 285 19.96 -11.72 -2.78
CA GLN A 285 20.61 -10.63 -2.06
C GLN A 285 19.95 -9.27 -2.30
N ALA A 286 19.18 -9.11 -3.38
CA ALA A 286 18.61 -7.83 -3.78
C ALA A 286 17.62 -7.31 -2.73
N GLU A 287 16.68 -8.15 -2.32
CA GLU A 287 15.66 -7.78 -1.34
C GLU A 287 16.26 -7.60 0.07
N GLU A 288 17.13 -8.52 0.50
CA GLU A 288 17.82 -8.41 1.79
C GLU A 288 18.62 -7.11 1.89
N ARG A 289 19.27 -6.71 0.79
CA ARG A 289 20.04 -5.46 0.73
C ARG A 289 19.13 -4.24 0.77
N ALA A 290 18.03 -4.23 0.02
CA ALA A 290 17.05 -3.15 0.07
C ALA A 290 16.53 -2.96 1.51
N HIS A 291 16.22 -4.07 2.18
CA HIS A 291 15.76 -4.06 3.56
C HIS A 291 16.83 -3.53 4.53
N ARG A 292 18.08 -4.03 4.45
CA ARG A 292 19.19 -3.57 5.30
C ARG A 292 19.49 -2.07 5.13
N LEU A 293 19.27 -1.53 3.94
CA LEU A 293 19.44 -0.11 3.65
C LEU A 293 18.20 0.73 3.94
N GLY A 294 17.12 0.12 4.46
CA GLY A 294 15.87 0.80 4.78
C GLY A 294 15.18 1.39 3.54
N MET A 295 15.37 0.79 2.37
CA MET A 295 14.82 1.28 1.12
C MET A 295 13.35 0.86 0.98
N PRO A 296 12.41 1.79 0.78
CA PRO A 296 11.03 1.44 0.45
C PRO A 296 10.97 0.79 -0.93
N LEU A 297 10.23 -0.32 -1.03
CA LEU A 297 9.96 -1.00 -2.28
C LEU A 297 8.80 -0.31 -3.01
N ARG A 298 8.92 -0.23 -4.33
CA ARG A 298 7.93 0.35 -5.24
C ARG A 298 7.83 -0.52 -6.48
N GLU A 299 6.69 -0.48 -7.14
CA GLU A 299 6.51 -1.11 -8.45
C GLU A 299 7.43 -0.46 -9.48
N LEU A 300 8.12 -1.29 -10.26
CA LEU A 300 9.10 -0.86 -11.24
C LEU A 300 8.45 0.01 -12.32
N ASP A 301 7.33 -0.42 -12.87
CA ASP A 301 6.66 0.27 -13.98
C ASP A 301 6.18 1.68 -13.56
N THR A 302 5.68 1.83 -12.33
CA THR A 302 5.32 3.14 -11.77
C THR A 302 6.54 4.05 -11.64
N PHE A 303 7.65 3.52 -11.13
CA PHE A 303 8.88 4.29 -10.99
C PHE A 303 9.46 4.70 -12.35
N LEU A 304 9.45 3.81 -13.35
CA LEU A 304 9.93 4.12 -14.70
C LEU A 304 9.07 5.19 -15.37
N TRP A 305 7.75 5.14 -15.17
CA TRP A 305 6.85 6.18 -15.67
C TRP A 305 7.18 7.54 -15.05
N GLU A 306 7.31 7.63 -13.73
CA GLU A 306 7.68 8.88 -13.03
C GLU A 306 9.01 9.42 -13.54
N LEU A 307 10.01 8.54 -13.68
CA LEU A 307 11.33 8.90 -14.11
C LEU A 307 11.33 9.42 -15.56
N ALA A 308 10.60 8.75 -16.46
CA ALA A 308 10.47 9.14 -17.85
C ALA A 308 9.75 10.48 -17.99
N THR A 309 8.62 10.67 -17.31
CA THR A 309 7.88 11.94 -17.34
C THR A 309 8.71 13.10 -16.80
N ALA A 310 9.45 12.89 -15.72
CA ALA A 310 10.30 13.92 -15.15
C ALA A 310 11.53 14.26 -16.01
N SER A 311 12.09 13.27 -16.72
CA SER A 311 13.36 13.41 -17.43
C SER A 311 13.22 13.71 -18.93
N LEU A 312 12.13 13.25 -19.55
CA LEU A 312 11.88 13.37 -20.99
C LEU A 312 10.84 14.45 -21.30
N ASP A 313 9.73 14.51 -20.55
CA ASP A 313 8.59 15.37 -20.92
C ASP A 313 8.74 16.83 -20.45
N LYS A 314 9.47 17.09 -19.35
CA LYS A 314 9.70 18.47 -18.85
C LYS A 314 10.43 19.39 -19.84
N LYS A 315 11.07 18.86 -20.89
CA LYS A 315 11.89 19.65 -21.83
C LYS A 315 11.11 20.23 -23.02
N SER A 316 9.87 19.80 -23.25
CA SER A 316 9.05 20.30 -24.35
C SER A 316 8.45 21.69 -24.12
N GLY A 317 8.52 22.24 -22.89
CA GLY A 317 7.99 23.56 -22.54
C GLY A 317 9.00 24.72 -22.52
N GLY A 318 10.30 24.45 -22.74
CA GLY A 318 11.37 25.43 -22.49
C GLY A 318 11.92 26.18 -23.71
N ALA A 319 11.39 25.96 -24.92
CA ALA A 319 11.98 26.48 -26.16
C ALA A 319 11.11 27.49 -26.93
N ALA A 320 10.13 28.12 -26.28
CA ALA A 320 9.31 29.18 -26.88
C ALA A 320 9.35 30.44 -25.99
N GLY A 321 10.46 31.18 -26.04
CA GLY A 321 10.55 32.43 -25.28
C GLY A 321 11.93 33.06 -25.22
N SER A 322 12.68 33.09 -26.33
CA SER A 322 13.83 34.02 -26.43
C SER A 322 14.27 34.22 -27.87
N ARG A 323 13.44 34.92 -28.67
CA ARG A 323 13.91 35.74 -29.79
C ARG A 323 12.93 36.89 -29.97
N LEU A 324 13.33 38.07 -29.53
CA LEU A 324 13.01 39.36 -30.14
C LEU A 324 14.11 40.33 -29.67
N HIS A 325 15.09 40.52 -30.54
CA HIS A 325 15.78 41.80 -30.71
C HIS A 325 15.09 42.50 -31.88
#